data_AF-A0A2M8C9W7-F1
#
_entry.id   AF-A0A2M8C9W7-F1
#
_cell.length_a   1.000
_cell.length_b   1.000
_cell.length_c   1.000
_cell.angle_alpha   90.00
_cell.angle_beta   90.00
_cell.angle_gamma   90.00
#
_symmetry.space_group_name_H-M   'P 1'
#
loop_
_entity.id
_entity.type
_entity.pdbx_description
1 polymer ?
#
loop_
_entity_poly.entity_id
_entity_poly.type
_entity_poly.pdbx_seq_one_letter_code
_entity_poly.pdbx_strand_id
1 'polypeptide(L)' 'ALVIGNPARQMGWMSEFGHRLTFNEEGIAVCPESGEKYILKNGGVRKV' A
#
# COMPACT_ATOMS: atom_id res chain seq x y z
N ALA A 1 6.14 28.10 17.83
CA ALA A 1 5.31 27.51 16.77
C ALA A 1 5.95 26.18 16.36
N LEU A 2 5.24 25.08 16.59
CA LEU A 2 5.70 23.72 16.32
C LEU A 2 5.17 23.31 14.94
N VAL A 3 6.04 23.29 13.94
CA VAL A 3 5.72 22.71 12.63
C VAL A 3 6.87 21.80 12.28
N ILE A 4 6.70 20.51 12.58
CA ILE A 4 7.43 19.47 11.86
C ILE A 4 6.59 19.19 10.62
N GLY A 5 6.85 19.95 9.57
CA GLY A 5 6.51 19.48 8.24
C GLY A 5 7.36 18.25 7.97
N ASN A 6 6.74 17.08 7.91
CA ASN A 6 7.31 15.97 7.17
C ASN A 6 6.13 15.18 6.62
N PRO A 7 5.87 15.26 5.29
CA PRO A 7 4.63 14.79 4.70
C PRO A 7 4.31 13.38 5.18
N ALA A 8 3.04 13.12 5.48
CA ALA A 8 2.52 11.75 5.50
C ALA A 8 2.65 11.21 4.07
N ARG A 9 3.88 10.87 3.66
CA ARG A 9 4.11 10.08 2.47
C ARG A 9 3.44 8.77 2.81
N GLN A 10 2.29 8.53 2.22
CA GLN A 10 1.64 7.23 2.18
C GLN A 10 2.56 6.31 1.36
N MET A 11 3.70 5.94 1.95
CA MET A 11 4.81 5.21 1.32
C MET A 11 4.44 3.75 1.07
N GLY A 12 3.33 3.29 1.62
CA GLY A 12 2.91 1.92 1.50
C GLY A 12 1.42 1.78 1.76
N TRP A 13 0.84 0.80 1.10
CA TRP A 13 -0.51 0.37 1.40
C TRP A 13 -0.45 -0.77 2.40
N MET A 14 -1.42 -0.81 3.29
CA MET A 14 -1.61 -1.92 4.22
C MET A 14 -2.83 -2.72 3.78
N SER A 15 -2.74 -4.04 3.91
CA SER A 15 -3.88 -4.93 3.72
C SER A 15 -4.86 -4.78 4.88
N GLU A 16 -6.05 -5.36 4.72
CA GLU A 16 -7.12 -5.43 5.73
C GLU A 16 -6.63 -6.08 7.04
N PHE A 17 -5.54 -6.84 6.96
CA PHE A 17 -4.91 -7.61 8.03
C PHE A 17 -3.75 -6.87 8.71
N GLY A 18 -3.44 -5.63 8.30
CA GLY A 18 -2.31 -4.87 8.84
C GLY A 18 -0.95 -5.28 8.29
N HIS A 19 -0.91 -6.10 7.23
CA HIS A 19 0.34 -6.44 6.54
C HIS A 19 0.69 -5.39 5.50
N ARG A 20 1.99 -5.08 5.37
CA ARG A 20 2.47 -4.15 4.36
C ARG A 20 2.37 -4.78 2.97
N LEU A 21 1.62 -4.14 2.09
CA LEU A 21 1.53 -4.52 0.67
C LEU A 21 2.75 -3.98 -0.06
N THR A 22 3.58 -4.90 -0.56
CA THR A 22 4.74 -4.57 -1.38
C THR A 22 4.32 -4.57 -2.83
N PHE A 23 4.14 -3.39 -3.40
CA PHE A 23 3.87 -3.24 -4.83
C PHE A 23 5.18 -3.39 -5.59
N ASN A 24 5.19 -4.27 -6.58
CA ASN A 24 6.27 -4.35 -7.56
C ASN A 24 6.17 -3.21 -8.59
N GLU A 25 7.11 -3.12 -9.53
CA GLU A 25 7.12 -2.07 -10.59
C GLU A 25 5.86 -2.05 -11.46
N GLU A 26 5.14 -3.18 -11.55
CA GLU A 26 3.86 -3.28 -12.24
C GLU A 26 2.67 -2.77 -11.40
N GLY A 27 2.90 -2.37 -10.15
CA GLY A 27 1.87 -1.92 -9.24
C GLY A 27 1.03 -3.06 -8.68
N ILE A 28 1.56 -4.27 -8.57
CA ILE A 28 0.88 -5.45 -8.01
C ILE A 28 1.51 -5.79 -6.65
N ALA A 29 0.70 -5.96 -5.63
CA ALA A 29 1.11 -6.47 -4.33
C ALA A 29 0.42 -7.78 -4.02
N VAL A 30 1.12 -8.69 -3.36
CA VAL A 30 0.57 -9.97 -2.90
C VAL A 30 0.67 -10.02 -1.39
N CYS A 31 -0.45 -10.32 -0.72
CA CYS A 31 -0.46 -10.51 0.72
C CYS A 31 0.03 -11.94 1.03
N PRO A 32 1.12 -12.11 1.81
CA PRO A 32 1.65 -13.44 2.10
C PRO A 32 0.76 -14.26 3.03
N GLU A 33 -0.10 -13.61 3.83
CA GLU A 33 -0.96 -14.27 4.82
C GLU A 33 -2.27 -14.77 4.21
N SER A 34 -2.94 -13.95 3.39
CA SER A 34 -4.21 -14.32 2.75
C SER A 34 -4.06 -14.85 1.32
N GLY A 35 -2.89 -14.64 0.69
CA GLY A 35 -2.69 -14.93 -0.73
C GLY A 35 -3.40 -13.95 -1.67
N GLU A 36 -4.04 -12.90 -1.15
CA GLU A 36 -4.78 -11.92 -1.95
C GLU A 36 -3.84 -11.03 -2.76
N LYS A 37 -4.25 -10.73 -4.00
CA LYS A 37 -3.55 -9.83 -4.88
C LYS A 37 -4.22 -8.47 -4.88
N TYR A 38 -3.40 -7.43 -4.83
CA TYR A 38 -3.79 -6.04 -4.83
C TYR A 38 -3.13 -5.37 -6.03
N ILE A 39 -3.86 -4.49 -6.69
CA ILE A 39 -3.36 -3.68 -7.80
C ILE A 39 -3.45 -2.21 -7.46
N LEU A 40 -2.42 -1.46 -7.78
CA LEU A 40 -2.35 -0.02 -7.69
C LEU A 40 -2.75 0.57 -9.04
N LYS A 41 -3.94 1.16 -9.13
CA LYS A 41 -4.44 1.80 -10.36
C LYS A 41 -4.99 3.19 -10.04
N ASN A 42 -4.54 4.21 -10.76
CA ASN A 42 -4.94 5.62 -10.55
C ASN A 42 -4.72 6.14 -9.11
N GLY A 43 -3.65 5.67 -8.44
CA GLY A 43 -3.37 6.08 -7.06
C GLY A 43 -4.31 5.48 -6.00
N GLY A 44 -5.18 4.53 -6.39
CA GLY A 44 -5.99 3.72 -5.50
C GLY A 44 -5.56 2.26 -5.52
N VAL A 45 -5.63 1.58 -4.38
CA VAL A 45 -5.44 0.12 -4.31
C VAL A 45 -6.76 -0.60 -4.43
N ARG A 46 -6.78 -1.64 -5.26
CA ARG A 46 -7.95 -2.50 -5.48
C ARG A 46 -7.54 -3.95 -5.41
N LYS A 47 -8.30 -4.77 -4.68
CA LYS A 47 -8.10 -6.23 -4.69
C LYS A 47 -8.57 -6.83 -6.02
N VAL A 48 -7.89 -7.89 -6.46
CA VAL A 48 -8.18 -8.68 -7.66
C VAL A 48 -8.75 -10.03 -7.28
#